data_AF-A0A1W9VLP9-F1
#
_entry.id   AF-A0A1W9VLP9-F1
#
_cell.length_a   1.000
_cell.length_b   1.000
_cell.length_c   1.000
_cell.angle_alpha   90.00
_cell.angle_beta   90.00
_cell.angle_gamma   90.00
#
_symmetry.space_group_name_H-M   'P 1'
#
loop_
_entity.id
_entity.type
_entity.pdbx_description
1 polymer ?
#
loop_
_entity_poly.entity_id
_entity_poly.type
_entity_poly.pdbx_seq_one_letter_code
_entity_poly.pdbx_strand_id
1 'polypeptide(L)'
;MTKRQWSLVVVMILLNYIIFSQLFNRMMNSYSAVVVATPTAGPTFTPAPTSTMAVFPPTPTVTLEPTITNTPVILTDEQKQATSVALTVEAAPPPTPTPEDRRPMVTPSQGTVNLRSGPGTNYPKVGALPVGKSLEITGRNNASTWWQVSSTGGLVWIAASVTTASNVDNNDIPVVQAPPPPQPPTATPAPQPTVPPQPEHQYTIVNIFGQVNEAITQIRGNITDAGGAPVNGLRVRVRSGSFCTVAYPSGTPGVYPAGNYDILLDNHAKPGTWQVAIVNGPSNPNDTHCNDSLAVLSEEVSVSTNQKEGVVFIEWKKNY
;
A
#
# COMPACT_ATOMS: atom_id res chain seq x y z
N MET A 1 54.91 48.39 -47.90
CA MET A 1 53.98 48.87 -46.85
C MET A 1 54.61 50.03 -46.11
N THR A 2 53.88 51.12 -45.89
CA THR A 2 54.34 52.26 -45.08
C THR A 2 54.30 51.91 -43.59
N LYS A 3 55.05 52.65 -42.75
CA LYS A 3 55.01 52.47 -41.27
C LYS A 3 53.59 52.53 -40.70
N ARG A 4 52.72 53.34 -41.30
CA ARG A 4 51.29 53.43 -40.93
C ARG A 4 50.51 52.16 -41.28
N GLN A 5 50.79 51.53 -42.41
CA GLN A 5 50.16 50.26 -42.81
C GLN A 5 50.61 49.11 -41.90
N TRP A 6 51.88 49.06 -41.51
CA TRP A 6 52.38 48.09 -40.53
C TRP A 6 51.73 48.25 -39.15
N SER A 7 51.55 49.50 -38.69
CA SER A 7 50.83 49.78 -37.45
C SER A 7 49.38 49.28 -37.50
N LEU A 8 48.70 49.39 -38.63
CA LEU A 8 47.30 48.99 -38.78
C LEU A 8 47.16 47.46 -38.79
N VAL A 9 48.10 46.74 -39.43
CA VAL A 9 48.15 45.27 -39.42
C VAL A 9 48.39 44.74 -38.01
N VAL A 10 49.33 45.34 -37.26
CA VAL A 10 49.61 44.93 -35.87
C VAL A 10 48.38 45.17 -34.97
N VAL A 11 47.68 46.30 -35.14
CA VAL A 11 46.44 46.58 -34.39
C VAL A 11 45.35 45.56 -34.71
N MET A 12 45.15 45.19 -35.99
CA MET A 12 44.16 44.18 -36.37
C MET A 12 44.47 42.80 -35.79
N ILE A 13 45.74 42.39 -35.77
CA ILE A 13 46.17 41.12 -35.17
C ILE A 13 45.91 41.13 -33.65
N LEU A 14 46.27 42.22 -32.97
CA LEU A 14 46.02 42.36 -31.53
C LEU A 14 44.52 42.36 -31.21
N LEU A 15 43.69 43.02 -32.03
CA LEU A 15 42.25 43.05 -31.84
C LEU A 15 41.62 41.67 -32.02
N ASN A 16 42.05 40.92 -33.04
CA ASN A 16 41.59 39.57 -33.28
C ASN A 16 42.02 38.62 -32.14
N TYR A 17 43.26 38.75 -31.67
CA TYR A 17 43.77 37.98 -30.53
C TYR A 17 42.98 38.27 -29.24
N ILE A 18 42.66 39.54 -28.95
CA ILE A 18 41.87 39.91 -27.77
C ILE A 18 40.46 39.31 -27.89
N ILE A 19 39.79 39.43 -29.04
CA ILE A 19 38.45 38.86 -29.24
C ILE A 19 38.47 37.34 -29.05
N PHE A 20 39.44 36.66 -29.65
CA PHE A 20 39.57 35.20 -29.55
C PHE A 20 39.92 34.76 -28.12
N SER A 21 40.82 35.47 -27.43
CA SER A 21 41.18 35.20 -26.04
C SER A 21 39.99 35.39 -25.08
N GLN A 22 39.17 36.42 -25.30
CA GLN A 22 37.97 36.67 -24.49
C GLN A 22 36.89 35.60 -24.73
N LEU A 23 36.67 35.18 -25.98
CA LEU A 23 35.77 34.09 -26.32
C LEU A 23 36.24 32.73 -25.77
N PHE A 24 37.55 32.46 -25.88
CA PHE A 24 38.17 31.24 -25.34
C PHE A 24 38.09 31.19 -23.82
N ASN A 25 38.37 32.29 -23.12
CA ASN A 25 38.20 32.37 -21.67
C ASN A 25 36.74 32.23 -21.23
N ARG A 26 35.77 32.75 -21.99
CA ARG A 26 34.34 32.53 -21.71
C ARG A 26 33.92 31.08 -21.90
N MET A 27 34.42 30.40 -22.94
CA MET A 27 34.19 28.96 -23.11
C MET A 27 34.81 28.16 -21.97
N MET A 28 36.08 28.41 -21.61
CA MET A 28 36.76 27.66 -20.56
C MET A 28 36.18 27.92 -19.16
N ASN A 29 35.73 29.15 -18.87
CA ASN A 29 35.07 29.47 -17.60
C ASN A 29 33.59 29.03 -17.55
N SER A 30 32.99 28.58 -18.66
CA SER A 30 31.66 27.95 -18.66
C SER A 30 31.69 26.49 -18.21
N TYR A 31 32.89 25.92 -18.05
CA TYR A 31 33.10 24.58 -17.53
C TYR A 31 33.90 24.63 -16.22
N SER A 32 33.24 24.99 -15.11
CA SER A 32 33.45 24.35 -13.80
C SER A 32 32.75 25.10 -12.67
N ALA A 33 31.61 24.56 -12.24
CA ALA A 33 31.52 24.04 -10.88
C ALA A 33 30.77 22.72 -10.98
N VAL A 34 31.49 21.63 -11.31
CA VAL A 34 31.05 20.32 -10.83
C VAL A 34 31.16 20.45 -9.32
N VAL A 35 30.03 20.67 -8.66
CA VAL A 35 29.91 20.45 -7.23
C VAL A 35 30.21 18.97 -7.08
N VAL A 36 31.47 18.65 -6.75
CA VAL A 36 31.78 17.34 -6.19
C VAL A 36 30.89 17.26 -4.97
N ALA A 37 29.83 16.47 -5.03
CA ALA A 37 29.07 16.13 -3.85
C ALA A 37 30.06 15.50 -2.89
N THR A 38 30.49 16.24 -1.87
CA THR A 38 31.09 15.67 -0.70
C THR A 38 30.14 14.54 -0.29
N PRO A 39 30.61 13.29 -0.12
CA PRO A 39 29.74 12.26 0.41
C PRO A 39 29.26 12.76 1.77
N THR A 40 28.00 13.19 1.84
CA THR A 40 27.32 13.41 3.10
C THR A 40 27.42 12.08 3.81
N ALA A 41 28.11 12.05 4.96
CA ALA A 41 28.11 10.88 5.81
C ALA A 41 26.65 10.43 5.93
N GLY A 42 26.37 9.17 5.59
CA GLY A 42 25.02 8.61 5.74
C GLY A 42 24.53 8.93 7.14
N PRO A 43 23.22 9.20 7.33
CA PRO A 43 22.69 9.56 8.63
C PRO A 43 23.16 8.53 9.66
N THR A 44 24.03 8.95 10.58
CA THR A 44 24.33 8.16 11.75
C THR A 44 23.06 8.17 12.58
N PHE A 45 22.28 7.09 12.48
CA PHE A 45 21.16 6.87 13.37
C PHE A 45 21.73 6.64 14.77
N THR A 46 21.82 7.70 15.55
CA THR A 46 21.89 7.57 17.00
C THR A 46 20.64 6.78 17.42
N PRO A 47 20.77 5.61 18.08
CA PRO A 47 19.61 4.90 18.57
C PRO A 47 18.83 5.85 19.48
N ALA A 48 17.56 6.08 19.14
CA ALA A 48 16.68 6.87 19.97
C ALA A 48 16.64 6.24 21.38
N PRO A 49 16.69 7.04 22.47
CA PRO A 49 16.47 6.49 23.79
C PRO A 49 15.14 5.76 23.79
N THR A 50 15.12 4.55 24.33
CA THR A 50 13.90 3.77 24.53
C THR A 50 12.90 4.63 25.27
N SER A 51 11.89 5.14 24.55
CA SER A 51 10.76 5.83 25.16
C SER A 51 10.00 4.83 26.02
N THR A 52 10.26 4.88 27.32
CA THR A 52 9.33 4.38 28.33
C THR A 52 7.98 5.02 28.04
N MET A 53 6.98 4.21 27.73
CA MET A 53 5.63 4.71 27.45
C MET A 53 5.15 5.55 28.63
N ALA A 54 4.98 6.85 28.41
CA ALA A 54 4.25 7.70 29.32
C ALA A 54 2.78 7.27 29.27
N VAL A 55 2.26 6.86 30.42
CA VAL A 55 0.82 6.61 30.63
C VAL A 55 0.11 7.95 30.48
N PHE A 56 -0.52 8.18 29.33
CA PHE A 56 -1.45 9.29 29.17
C PHE A 56 -2.77 8.94 29.88
N PRO A 57 -3.31 9.82 30.75
CA PRO A 57 -4.66 9.64 31.28
C PRO A 57 -5.69 9.74 30.13
N PRO A 58 -6.82 9.02 30.21
CA PRO A 58 -7.83 9.06 29.16
C PRO A 58 -8.41 10.47 29.01
N THR A 59 -8.47 10.95 27.77
CA THR A 59 -9.16 12.18 27.37
C THR A 59 -10.65 12.10 27.74
N PRO A 60 -11.25 13.15 28.34
CA PRO A 60 -12.67 13.13 28.66
C PRO A 60 -13.52 13.18 27.38
N THR A 61 -14.37 12.18 27.21
CA THR A 61 -15.43 12.13 26.19
C THR A 61 -16.45 13.24 26.49
N VAL A 62 -16.65 14.15 25.54
CA VAL A 62 -17.74 15.15 25.61
C VAL A 62 -19.05 14.45 25.24
N THR A 63 -19.85 14.14 26.26
CA THR A 63 -21.23 13.68 26.12
C THR A 63 -22.13 14.91 25.95
N LEU A 64 -22.84 15.02 24.82
CA LEU A 64 -23.87 16.03 24.63
C LEU A 64 -25.11 15.63 25.42
N GLU A 65 -25.40 16.40 26.47
CA GLU A 65 -26.55 16.23 27.36
C GLU A 65 -27.78 16.98 26.79
N PRO A 66 -28.98 16.38 26.77
CA PRO A 66 -30.18 17.08 26.30
C PRO A 66 -30.62 18.13 27.34
N THR A 67 -30.67 19.40 26.91
CA THR A 67 -31.18 20.52 27.71
C THR A 67 -32.67 20.38 27.94
N ILE A 68 -33.08 20.20 29.21
CA ILE A 68 -34.47 20.26 29.64
C ILE A 68 -34.74 21.65 30.23
N THR A 69 -35.59 22.42 29.57
CA THR A 69 -36.02 23.75 30.00
C THR A 69 -36.98 23.64 31.17
N ASN A 70 -36.56 24.06 32.37
CA ASN A 70 -37.43 24.21 33.53
C ASN A 70 -37.95 25.65 33.63
N THR A 71 -39.25 25.81 33.41
CA THR A 71 -40.04 26.99 33.79
C THR A 71 -40.39 26.90 35.28
N PRO A 72 -40.13 27.92 36.12
CA PRO A 72 -40.43 27.85 37.54
C PRO A 72 -41.92 28.10 37.81
N VAL A 73 -42.56 27.16 38.52
CA VAL A 73 -43.83 27.39 39.22
C VAL A 73 -43.52 27.54 40.70
N ILE A 74 -43.88 28.71 41.24
CA ILE A 74 -43.79 29.10 42.64
C ILE A 74 -44.91 28.42 43.41
N LEU A 75 -44.60 27.69 44.48
CA LEU A 75 -45.51 27.50 45.62
C LEU A 75 -44.72 27.57 46.93
N THR A 76 -45.21 28.45 47.78
CA THR A 76 -44.63 28.94 49.02
C THR A 76 -45.04 28.06 50.20
N ASP A 77 -44.05 27.80 51.06
CA ASP A 77 -44.03 27.66 52.52
C ASP A 77 -45.35 27.33 53.27
N GLU A 78 -45.37 26.22 54.02
CA GLU A 78 -45.46 26.23 55.49
C GLU A 78 -45.69 24.83 56.10
N GLN A 79 -45.13 24.66 57.30
CA GLN A 79 -45.58 23.79 58.40
C GLN A 79 -45.11 22.31 58.50
N LYS A 80 -44.13 22.15 59.42
CA LYS A 80 -44.33 21.52 60.74
C LYS A 80 -44.47 19.99 60.80
N GLN A 81 -43.36 19.35 61.18
CA GLN A 81 -43.23 18.38 62.27
C GLN A 81 -44.43 17.48 62.59
N ALA A 82 -44.31 16.17 62.35
CA ALA A 82 -44.32 15.11 63.37
C ALA A 82 -44.50 13.70 62.77
N THR A 83 -44.03 12.72 63.56
CA THR A 83 -44.61 11.37 63.74
C THR A 83 -43.97 10.22 62.97
N SER A 84 -43.10 9.51 63.69
CA SER A 84 -42.79 8.09 63.50
C SER A 84 -44.04 7.23 63.65
N VAL A 85 -44.31 6.36 62.67
CA VAL A 85 -45.22 5.23 62.84
C VAL A 85 -44.51 3.97 62.35
N ALA A 86 -44.18 3.09 63.28
CA ALA A 86 -43.72 1.74 63.01
C ALA A 86 -44.90 0.92 62.48
N LEU A 87 -44.73 0.30 61.30
CA LEU A 87 -45.68 -0.64 60.73
C LEU A 87 -45.04 -2.02 60.67
N THR A 88 -45.57 -2.91 61.51
CA THR A 88 -45.34 -4.34 61.52
C THR A 88 -45.91 -4.93 60.23
N VAL A 89 -45.08 -5.61 59.41
CA VAL A 89 -45.54 -6.34 58.22
C VAL A 89 -45.77 -7.80 58.60
N GLU A 90 -47.03 -8.21 58.50
CA GLU A 90 -47.51 -9.58 58.66
C GLU A 90 -47.09 -10.44 57.45
N ALA A 91 -46.57 -11.65 57.70
CA ALA A 91 -45.99 -12.52 56.68
C ALA A 91 -47.08 -13.21 55.83
N ALA A 92 -46.97 -13.10 54.51
CA ALA A 92 -47.80 -13.80 53.54
C ALA A 92 -47.57 -15.33 53.57
N PRO A 93 -48.59 -16.17 53.26
CA PRO A 93 -48.44 -17.63 53.26
C PRO A 93 -47.47 -18.12 52.16
N PRO A 94 -46.78 -19.26 52.36
CA PRO A 94 -45.79 -19.77 51.42
C PRO A 94 -46.42 -20.20 50.09
N PRO A 95 -45.73 -20.03 48.94
CA PRO A 95 -46.25 -20.43 47.63
C PRO A 95 -46.38 -21.96 47.52
N THR A 96 -47.52 -22.42 47.02
CA THR A 96 -47.80 -23.82 46.65
C THR A 96 -46.85 -24.30 45.54
N PRO A 97 -46.25 -25.51 45.63
CA PRO A 97 -45.30 -25.99 44.61
C PRO A 97 -46.00 -26.19 43.25
N THR A 98 -45.44 -25.55 42.23
CA THR A 98 -45.81 -25.74 40.81
C THR A 98 -45.33 -27.12 40.35
N PRO A 99 -46.08 -27.88 39.52
CA PRO A 99 -45.65 -29.19 39.03
C PRO A 99 -44.26 -29.11 38.40
N GLU A 100 -43.31 -29.87 38.95
CA GLU A 100 -41.93 -29.89 38.44
C GLU A 100 -41.92 -30.45 37.02
N ASP A 101 -41.43 -29.63 36.09
CA ASP A 101 -41.13 -30.03 34.72
C ASP A 101 -40.12 -31.20 34.76
N ARG A 102 -40.60 -32.42 34.47
CA ARG A 102 -39.78 -33.65 34.52
C ARG A 102 -38.82 -33.77 33.33
N ARG A 103 -38.70 -32.75 32.48
CA ARG A 103 -37.71 -32.76 31.39
C ARG A 103 -36.30 -32.87 31.96
N PRO A 104 -35.41 -33.62 31.29
CA PRO A 104 -34.01 -33.69 31.68
C PRO A 104 -33.35 -32.33 31.41
N MET A 105 -32.83 -31.70 32.46
CA MET A 105 -32.24 -30.37 32.39
C MET A 105 -30.78 -30.40 32.79
N VAL A 106 -29.99 -29.51 32.22
CA VAL A 106 -28.60 -29.30 32.60
C VAL A 106 -28.36 -27.85 33.02
N THR A 107 -27.67 -27.67 34.13
CA THR A 107 -27.33 -26.36 34.70
C THR A 107 -25.83 -26.28 34.98
N PRO A 108 -25.12 -25.19 34.64
CA PRO A 108 -23.73 -25.00 35.01
C PRO A 108 -23.51 -25.10 36.52
N SER A 109 -22.55 -25.90 36.96
CA SER A 109 -22.28 -26.08 38.40
C SER A 109 -21.56 -24.88 39.00
N GLN A 110 -20.69 -24.23 38.24
CA GLN A 110 -19.93 -23.04 38.64
C GLN A 110 -19.69 -22.14 37.42
N GLY A 111 -19.99 -20.84 37.55
CA GLY A 111 -19.72 -19.84 36.52
C GLY A 111 -20.40 -20.12 35.17
N THR A 112 -19.87 -19.50 34.12
CA THR A 112 -20.38 -19.62 32.75
C THR A 112 -19.68 -20.76 32.02
N VAL A 113 -20.43 -21.71 31.46
CA VAL A 113 -19.92 -22.89 30.74
C VAL A 113 -20.02 -22.70 29.23
N ASN A 114 -19.02 -23.17 28.49
CA ASN A 114 -18.99 -23.04 27.03
C ASN A 114 -19.95 -24.04 26.35
N LEU A 115 -20.72 -23.55 25.38
CA LEU A 115 -21.50 -24.37 24.44
C LEU A 115 -20.67 -24.57 23.17
N ARG A 116 -20.58 -25.80 22.69
CA ARG A 116 -19.75 -26.19 21.54
C ARG A 116 -20.57 -26.86 20.44
N SER A 117 -20.06 -26.85 19.22
CA SER A 117 -20.70 -27.50 18.07
C SER A 117 -20.68 -29.03 18.13
N GLY A 118 -19.80 -29.62 18.96
CA GLY A 118 -19.70 -31.07 19.14
C GLY A 118 -19.12 -31.44 20.52
N PRO A 119 -19.19 -32.73 20.89
CA PRO A 119 -18.72 -33.22 22.17
C PRO A 119 -17.19 -33.33 22.20
N GLY A 120 -16.53 -32.25 22.62
CA GLY A 120 -15.07 -32.22 22.78
C GLY A 120 -14.51 -30.80 22.77
N THR A 121 -13.32 -30.61 23.33
CA THR A 121 -12.65 -29.30 23.36
C THR A 121 -12.04 -28.88 22.02
N ASN A 122 -11.89 -29.83 21.10
CA ASN A 122 -11.47 -29.63 19.71
C ASN A 122 -12.59 -29.04 18.83
N TYR A 123 -13.86 -29.12 19.25
CA TYR A 123 -14.97 -28.49 18.53
C TYR A 123 -15.05 -26.99 18.86
N PRO A 124 -15.35 -26.12 17.87
CA PRO A 124 -15.44 -24.68 18.11
C PRO A 124 -16.53 -24.34 19.13
N LYS A 125 -16.26 -23.32 19.96
CA LYS A 125 -17.24 -22.69 20.85
C LYS A 125 -18.26 -21.94 20.00
N VAL A 126 -19.53 -22.22 20.22
CA VAL A 126 -20.67 -21.58 19.53
C VAL A 126 -21.48 -20.69 20.47
N GLY A 127 -21.28 -20.81 21.78
CA GLY A 127 -21.98 -19.99 22.76
C GLY A 127 -21.50 -20.25 24.19
N ALA A 128 -22.27 -19.78 25.16
CA ALA A 128 -22.03 -20.02 26.56
C ALA A 128 -23.34 -20.00 27.36
N LEU A 129 -23.40 -20.79 28.43
CA LEU A 129 -24.52 -20.87 29.36
C LEU A 129 -24.09 -20.33 30.73
N PRO A 130 -24.66 -19.19 31.19
CA PRO A 130 -24.36 -18.63 32.51
C PRO A 130 -24.90 -19.50 33.66
N VAL A 131 -24.30 -19.36 34.84
CA VAL A 131 -24.79 -20.00 36.07
C VAL A 131 -26.23 -19.59 36.37
N GLY A 132 -27.03 -20.52 36.90
CA GLY A 132 -28.45 -20.32 37.22
C GLY A 132 -29.40 -20.35 36.03
N LYS A 133 -28.88 -20.57 34.80
CA LYS A 133 -29.69 -20.89 33.62
C LYS A 133 -29.58 -22.38 33.30
N SER A 134 -30.69 -22.96 32.85
CA SER A 134 -30.78 -24.36 32.47
C SER A 134 -31.18 -24.50 31.01
N LEU A 135 -30.72 -25.59 30.38
CA LEU A 135 -31.15 -26.01 29.04
C LEU A 135 -31.64 -27.46 29.10
N GLU A 136 -32.56 -27.80 28.21
CA GLU A 136 -33.07 -29.16 28.07
C GLU A 136 -32.02 -30.06 27.42
N ILE A 137 -31.79 -31.23 28.01
CA ILE A 137 -30.93 -32.29 27.47
C ILE A 137 -31.72 -33.07 26.44
N THR A 138 -31.23 -33.14 25.21
CA THR A 138 -31.85 -33.88 24.11
C THR A 138 -31.10 -35.16 23.76
N GLY A 139 -29.87 -35.31 24.25
CA GLY A 139 -29.05 -36.49 23.98
C GLY A 139 -27.72 -36.45 24.72
N ARG A 140 -26.91 -37.50 24.54
CA ARG A 140 -25.55 -37.61 25.08
C ARG A 140 -24.59 -38.24 24.08
N ASN A 141 -23.29 -38.03 24.29
CA ASN A 141 -22.29 -38.79 23.55
C ASN A 141 -22.17 -40.21 24.11
N ASN A 142 -21.56 -41.14 23.36
CA ASN A 142 -21.44 -42.55 23.76
C ASN A 142 -20.79 -42.75 25.15
N ALA A 143 -19.84 -41.88 25.51
CA ALA A 143 -19.15 -41.93 26.79
C ALA A 143 -19.88 -41.19 27.94
N SER A 144 -21.02 -40.54 27.68
CA SER A 144 -21.77 -39.71 28.65
C SER A 144 -20.98 -38.57 29.29
N THR A 145 -19.89 -38.16 28.65
CA THR A 145 -19.03 -37.04 29.06
C THR A 145 -19.55 -35.68 28.58
N TRP A 146 -20.49 -35.68 27.64
CA TRP A 146 -21.09 -34.49 27.05
C TRP A 146 -22.58 -34.67 26.84
N TRP A 147 -23.36 -33.63 27.16
CA TRP A 147 -24.79 -33.52 26.88
C TRP A 147 -25.01 -32.73 25.60
N GLN A 148 -25.89 -33.23 24.74
CA GLN A 148 -26.50 -32.43 23.69
C GLN A 148 -27.70 -31.70 24.29
N VAL A 149 -27.81 -30.41 24.02
CA VAL A 149 -28.84 -29.53 24.58
C VAL A 149 -29.51 -28.72 23.50
N SER A 150 -30.78 -28.39 23.73
CA SER A 150 -31.53 -27.46 22.88
C SER A 150 -31.26 -26.02 23.30
N SER A 151 -30.69 -25.22 22.40
CA SER A 151 -30.51 -23.77 22.56
C SER A 151 -31.35 -23.01 21.52
N THR A 152 -31.51 -21.70 21.70
CA THR A 152 -32.24 -20.85 20.74
C THR A 152 -31.62 -20.88 19.33
N GLY A 153 -30.32 -21.13 19.23
CA GLY A 153 -29.58 -21.27 17.97
C GLY A 153 -29.50 -22.70 17.42
N GLY A 154 -30.23 -23.66 18.01
CA GLY A 154 -30.20 -25.08 17.63
C GLY A 154 -29.51 -25.98 18.65
N LEU A 155 -29.18 -27.21 18.22
CA LEU A 155 -28.56 -28.22 19.07
C LEU A 155 -27.07 -27.97 19.26
N VAL A 156 -26.64 -27.92 20.51
CA VAL A 156 -25.24 -27.67 20.91
C VAL A 156 -24.82 -28.64 22.01
N TRP A 157 -23.54 -28.68 22.31
CA TRP A 157 -22.95 -29.62 23.26
C TRP A 157 -22.36 -28.90 24.47
N ILE A 158 -22.58 -29.46 25.66
CA ILE A 158 -22.07 -28.95 26.94
C ILE A 158 -21.41 -30.09 27.73
N ALA A 159 -20.30 -29.80 28.40
CA ALA A 159 -19.51 -30.81 29.11
C ALA A 159 -20.20 -31.21 30.41
N ALA A 160 -20.44 -32.52 30.60
CA ALA A 160 -21.10 -33.05 31.78
C ALA A 160 -20.30 -32.79 33.07
N SER A 161 -18.97 -32.75 32.99
CA SER A 161 -18.06 -32.59 34.14
C SER A 161 -18.12 -31.23 34.84
N VAL A 162 -18.72 -30.22 34.21
CA VAL A 162 -18.84 -28.85 34.74
C VAL A 162 -20.30 -28.40 34.89
N THR A 163 -21.22 -29.36 34.81
CA THR A 163 -22.66 -29.13 34.89
C THR A 163 -23.31 -30.13 35.82
N THR A 164 -24.41 -29.72 36.44
CA THR A 164 -25.30 -30.60 37.19
C THR A 164 -26.50 -30.90 36.31
N ALA A 165 -26.81 -32.19 36.15
CA ALA A 165 -27.95 -32.65 35.39
C ALA A 165 -29.07 -33.09 36.35
N SER A 166 -30.31 -32.72 36.08
CA SER A 166 -31.50 -33.04 36.87
C SER A 166 -32.53 -33.77 36.02
N ASN A 167 -33.31 -34.66 36.65
CA ASN A 167 -34.28 -35.52 35.98
C ASN A 167 -33.65 -36.41 34.89
N VAL A 168 -32.46 -36.95 35.17
CA VAL A 168 -31.71 -37.75 34.20
C VAL A 168 -31.59 -39.17 34.71
N ASP A 169 -32.41 -40.06 34.17
CA ASP A 169 -32.12 -41.49 34.19
C ASP A 169 -31.23 -41.78 32.98
N ASN A 170 -29.98 -42.20 33.21
CA ASN A 170 -28.98 -42.39 32.15
C ASN A 170 -29.43 -43.37 31.05
N ASN A 171 -30.46 -44.19 31.29
CA ASN A 171 -31.03 -45.11 30.30
C ASN A 171 -32.05 -44.45 29.37
N ASP A 172 -32.59 -43.27 29.72
CA ASP A 172 -33.63 -42.59 28.96
C ASP A 172 -33.08 -41.51 28.02
N ILE A 173 -31.83 -41.09 28.19
CA ILE A 173 -31.18 -40.12 27.29
C ILE A 173 -30.55 -40.85 26.10
N PRO A 174 -31.02 -40.57 24.86
CA PRO A 174 -30.50 -41.24 23.67
C PRO A 174 -29.03 -40.88 23.43
N VAL A 175 -28.26 -41.88 23.00
CA VAL A 175 -26.90 -41.65 22.50
C VAL A 175 -26.98 -41.08 21.09
N VAL A 176 -26.45 -39.88 20.90
CA VAL A 176 -26.44 -39.17 19.62
C VAL A 176 -25.02 -39.21 19.04
N GLN A 177 -24.93 -39.52 17.75
CA GLN A 177 -23.65 -39.51 17.05
C GLN A 177 -23.09 -38.08 17.01
N ALA A 178 -21.84 -37.93 17.46
CA ALA A 178 -21.14 -36.67 17.40
C ALA A 178 -20.95 -36.22 15.93
N PRO A 179 -21.04 -34.92 15.63
CA PRO A 179 -20.58 -34.39 14.35
C PRO A 179 -19.10 -34.77 14.12
N PRO A 180 -18.66 -34.94 12.87
CA PRO A 180 -17.24 -35.17 12.59
C PRO A 180 -16.39 -34.08 13.25
N PRO A 181 -15.28 -34.44 13.94
CA PRO A 181 -14.40 -33.44 14.53
C PRO A 181 -13.86 -32.49 13.43
N PRO A 182 -13.64 -31.21 13.75
CA PRO A 182 -13.03 -30.29 12.79
C PRO A 182 -11.72 -30.87 12.29
N GLN A 183 -11.51 -30.85 10.97
CA GLN A 183 -10.22 -31.23 10.42
C GLN A 183 -9.18 -30.22 10.93
N PRO A 184 -7.97 -30.68 11.31
CA PRO A 184 -6.86 -29.79 11.59
C PRO A 184 -6.70 -28.80 10.43
N PRO A 185 -6.36 -27.53 10.69
CA PRO A 185 -6.08 -26.60 9.60
C PRO A 185 -5.02 -27.21 8.69
N THR A 186 -5.32 -27.34 7.41
CA THR A 186 -4.32 -27.66 6.39
C THR A 186 -3.20 -26.65 6.53
N ALA A 187 -1.94 -27.11 6.63
CA ALA A 187 -0.80 -26.22 6.75
C ALA A 187 -0.85 -25.16 5.64
N THR A 188 -1.01 -23.90 6.02
CA THR A 188 -0.85 -22.78 5.09
C THR A 188 0.58 -22.88 4.54
N PRO A 189 0.77 -22.91 3.21
CA PRO A 189 2.11 -22.85 2.64
C PRO A 189 2.84 -21.65 3.23
N ALA A 190 4.07 -21.85 3.70
CA ALA A 190 4.89 -20.74 4.16
C ALA A 190 4.97 -19.68 3.03
N PRO A 191 4.92 -18.38 3.35
CA PRO A 191 5.14 -17.35 2.33
C PRO A 191 6.49 -17.63 1.66
N GLN A 192 6.44 -17.94 0.38
CA GLN A 192 7.63 -18.13 -0.43
C GLN A 192 8.42 -16.80 -0.42
N PRO A 193 9.76 -16.81 -0.30
CA PRO A 193 10.56 -15.60 -0.44
C PRO A 193 10.17 -14.87 -1.72
N THR A 194 9.70 -13.63 -1.58
CA THR A 194 9.41 -12.78 -2.73
C THR A 194 10.75 -12.52 -3.42
N VAL A 195 10.99 -13.16 -4.55
CA VAL A 195 12.08 -12.77 -5.45
C VAL A 195 11.83 -11.30 -5.79
N PRO A 196 12.84 -10.41 -5.65
CA PRO A 196 12.68 -9.02 -6.08
C PRO A 196 12.14 -9.03 -7.51
N PRO A 197 11.15 -8.19 -7.85
CA PRO A 197 10.62 -8.15 -9.21
C PRO A 197 11.79 -7.90 -10.17
N GLN A 198 12.11 -8.89 -11.00
CA GLN A 198 13.08 -8.71 -12.07
C GLN A 198 12.51 -7.66 -13.04
N PRO A 199 13.28 -6.63 -13.43
CA PRO A 199 12.81 -5.65 -14.40
C PRO A 199 12.34 -6.36 -15.67
N GLU A 200 11.07 -6.14 -16.04
CA GLU A 200 10.43 -6.74 -17.22
C GLU A 200 11.18 -6.36 -18.51
N HIS A 201 11.76 -5.16 -18.52
CA HIS A 201 12.46 -4.59 -19.66
C HIS A 201 13.97 -4.54 -19.43
N GLN A 202 14.75 -4.59 -20.51
CA GLN A 202 16.22 -4.54 -20.45
C GLN A 202 16.75 -3.15 -20.13
N TYR A 203 16.01 -2.11 -20.49
CA TYR A 203 16.38 -0.72 -20.26
C TYR A 203 15.30 0.01 -19.48
N THR A 204 15.74 0.93 -18.62
CA THR A 204 14.90 1.88 -17.90
C THR A 204 15.36 3.31 -18.17
N ILE A 205 14.48 4.25 -17.88
CA ILE A 205 14.77 5.68 -17.95
C ILE A 205 15.46 6.10 -16.67
N VAL A 206 16.54 6.85 -16.80
CA VAL A 206 17.22 7.47 -15.64
C VAL A 206 16.91 8.95 -15.51
N ASN A 207 16.59 9.63 -16.62
CA ASN A 207 16.28 11.05 -16.62
C ASN A 207 15.44 11.44 -17.85
N ILE A 208 14.51 12.38 -17.66
CA ILE A 208 13.76 13.05 -18.74
C ILE A 208 13.68 14.53 -18.42
N PHE A 209 14.01 15.38 -19.40
CA PHE A 209 13.85 16.82 -19.28
C PHE A 209 13.59 17.50 -20.62
N GLY A 210 12.83 18.59 -20.60
CA GLY A 210 12.61 19.45 -21.75
C GLY A 210 13.72 20.49 -21.91
N GLN A 211 13.91 20.98 -23.12
CA GLN A 211 14.76 22.12 -23.41
C GLN A 211 14.00 23.14 -24.25
N VAL A 212 14.10 24.42 -23.85
CA VAL A 212 13.54 25.54 -24.59
C VAL A 212 14.17 25.59 -25.97
N ASN A 213 13.35 25.39 -26.98
CA ASN A 213 13.68 25.52 -28.38
C ASN A 213 12.36 25.63 -29.16
N GLU A 214 12.09 26.82 -29.69
CA GLU A 214 10.85 27.12 -30.42
C GLU A 214 10.94 26.72 -31.90
N ALA A 215 12.12 26.32 -32.37
CA ALA A 215 12.42 26.11 -33.78
C ALA A 215 12.32 24.65 -34.24
N ILE A 216 12.28 23.66 -33.34
CA ILE A 216 12.23 22.25 -33.73
C ILE A 216 11.41 21.42 -32.75
N THR A 217 10.87 20.31 -33.22
CA THR A 217 10.39 19.23 -32.35
C THR A 217 11.39 18.09 -32.43
N GLN A 218 12.09 17.77 -31.34
CA GLN A 218 13.14 16.76 -31.32
C GLN A 218 13.09 15.92 -30.04
N ILE A 219 13.32 14.62 -30.18
CA ILE A 219 13.57 13.72 -29.05
C ILE A 219 15.00 13.21 -29.19
N ARG A 220 15.81 13.36 -28.16
CA ARG A 220 17.23 12.98 -28.18
C ARG A 220 17.70 12.50 -26.82
N GLY A 221 18.92 11.98 -26.76
CA GLY A 221 19.53 11.59 -25.49
C GLY A 221 20.65 10.59 -25.68
N ASN A 222 20.86 9.77 -24.66
CA ASN A 222 21.90 8.75 -24.65
C ASN A 222 21.41 7.45 -24.00
N ILE A 223 22.03 6.36 -24.41
CA ILE A 223 21.78 5.01 -23.91
C ILE A 223 23.07 4.49 -23.29
N THR A 224 22.99 4.02 -22.05
CA THR A 224 24.13 3.48 -21.29
C THR A 224 23.86 2.07 -20.79
N ASP A 225 24.92 1.30 -20.54
CA ASP A 225 24.84 0.00 -19.88
C ASP A 225 24.73 0.14 -18.35
N ALA A 226 24.69 -0.98 -17.63
CA ALA A 226 24.60 -0.98 -16.17
C ALA A 226 25.79 -0.27 -15.50
N GLY A 227 26.96 -0.30 -16.13
CA GLY A 227 28.20 0.36 -15.69
C GLY A 227 28.33 1.83 -16.13
N GLY A 228 27.37 2.34 -16.91
CA GLY A 228 27.37 3.70 -17.43
C GLY A 228 28.15 3.88 -18.74
N ALA A 229 28.65 2.81 -19.36
CA ALA A 229 29.31 2.90 -20.65
C ALA A 229 28.28 3.10 -21.78
N PRO A 230 28.61 3.84 -22.85
CA PRO A 230 27.68 4.10 -23.94
C PRO A 230 27.31 2.82 -24.70
N VAL A 231 26.03 2.68 -25.04
CA VAL A 231 25.52 1.56 -25.84
C VAL A 231 25.20 2.03 -27.26
N ASN A 232 25.94 1.50 -28.23
CA ASN A 232 25.77 1.79 -29.65
C ASN A 232 24.87 0.76 -30.34
N GLY A 233 24.28 1.14 -31.47
CA GLY A 233 23.53 0.24 -32.34
C GLY A 233 22.05 0.06 -31.98
N LEU A 234 21.62 0.52 -30.80
CA LEU A 234 20.21 0.51 -30.41
C LEU A 234 19.44 1.65 -31.08
N ARG A 235 18.11 1.51 -31.11
CA ARG A 235 17.21 2.42 -31.82
C ARG A 235 16.16 2.92 -30.84
N VAL A 236 15.75 4.17 -31.01
CA VAL A 236 14.64 4.74 -30.25
C VAL A 236 13.46 4.90 -31.19
N ARG A 237 12.29 4.45 -30.76
CA ARG A 237 11.03 4.58 -31.49
C ARG A 237 10.23 5.73 -30.91
N VAL A 238 9.57 6.50 -31.78
CA VAL A 238 8.63 7.55 -31.38
C VAL A 238 7.30 7.35 -32.11
N ARG A 239 6.20 7.39 -31.36
CA ARG A 239 4.82 7.27 -31.84
C ARG A 239 3.94 8.43 -31.39
N SER A 240 2.98 8.81 -32.23
CA SER A 240 1.88 9.70 -31.84
C SER A 240 0.67 9.48 -32.74
N GLY A 241 -0.40 8.87 -32.20
CA GLY A 241 -1.52 8.43 -33.02
C GLY A 241 -1.08 7.44 -34.11
N SER A 242 -1.35 7.77 -35.38
CA SER A 242 -0.90 6.97 -36.54
C SER A 242 0.54 7.24 -36.97
N PHE A 243 1.18 8.28 -36.45
CA PHE A 243 2.57 8.59 -36.77
C PHE A 243 3.50 7.64 -36.02
N CYS A 244 4.49 7.09 -36.71
CA CYS A 244 5.61 6.38 -36.09
C CYS A 244 6.91 6.52 -36.88
N THR A 245 8.02 6.65 -36.17
CA THR A 245 9.38 6.65 -36.73
C THR A 245 10.37 6.02 -35.75
N VAL A 246 11.53 5.60 -36.25
CA VAL A 246 12.68 5.20 -35.41
C VAL A 246 13.91 6.04 -35.73
N ALA A 247 14.72 6.32 -34.71
CA ALA A 247 16.01 6.99 -34.83
C ALA A 247 16.95 6.20 -35.75
N TYR A 248 18.03 6.83 -36.18
CA TYR A 248 19.24 6.12 -36.60
C TYR A 248 19.89 5.38 -35.41
N PRO A 249 20.81 4.43 -35.65
CA PRO A 249 21.50 3.71 -34.58
C PRO A 249 22.23 4.64 -33.61
N SER A 250 22.09 4.40 -32.32
CA SER A 250 22.83 5.14 -31.30
C SER A 250 24.32 5.00 -31.54
N GLY A 251 25.07 6.11 -31.37
CA GLY A 251 26.51 6.13 -31.60
C GLY A 251 26.94 5.76 -33.03
N THR A 252 26.10 6.04 -34.04
CA THR A 252 26.48 5.91 -35.45
C THR A 252 27.76 6.71 -35.73
N PRO A 253 28.86 6.07 -36.17
CA PRO A 253 30.14 6.74 -36.38
C PRO A 253 30.04 7.94 -37.32
N GLY A 254 30.60 9.07 -36.91
CA GLY A 254 30.59 10.31 -37.69
C GLY A 254 29.25 11.07 -37.70
N VAL A 255 28.18 10.49 -37.14
CA VAL A 255 26.87 11.13 -37.01
C VAL A 255 26.59 11.46 -35.54
N TYR A 256 26.76 10.47 -34.65
CA TYR A 256 26.49 10.63 -33.22
C TYR A 256 27.70 10.24 -32.36
N PRO A 257 27.91 10.97 -31.24
CA PRO A 257 28.75 10.45 -30.16
C PRO A 257 28.27 9.08 -29.68
N ALA A 258 29.18 8.26 -29.15
CA ALA A 258 28.84 6.95 -28.64
C ALA A 258 27.69 7.02 -27.61
N GLY A 259 26.69 6.15 -27.76
CA GLY A 259 25.50 6.08 -26.93
C GLY A 259 24.41 7.09 -27.29
N ASN A 260 24.72 8.15 -28.05
CA ASN A 260 23.77 9.20 -28.35
C ASN A 260 22.86 8.86 -29.52
N TYR A 261 21.63 9.35 -29.46
CA TYR A 261 20.65 9.27 -30.53
C TYR A 261 19.85 10.58 -30.62
N ASP A 262 19.23 10.82 -31.76
CA ASP A 262 18.20 11.83 -31.91
C ASP A 262 17.15 11.44 -32.96
N ILE A 263 16.01 12.11 -32.88
CA ILE A 263 14.92 12.07 -33.86
C ILE A 263 14.41 13.49 -34.00
N LEU A 264 14.58 14.08 -35.18
CA LEU A 264 13.90 15.31 -35.56
C LEU A 264 12.49 14.95 -36.05
N LEU A 265 11.48 15.39 -35.31
CA LEU A 265 10.06 15.10 -35.57
C LEU A 265 9.41 16.20 -36.42
N ASP A 266 9.83 17.44 -36.22
CA ASP A 266 9.29 18.60 -36.92
C ASP A 266 10.33 19.74 -36.94
N ASN A 267 10.26 20.61 -37.96
CA ASN A 267 11.14 21.77 -38.11
C ASN A 267 10.56 23.05 -37.49
N HIS A 268 9.58 22.90 -36.60
CA HIS A 268 9.05 23.91 -35.69
C HIS A 268 8.73 23.26 -34.33
N ALA A 269 8.70 24.03 -33.25
CA ALA A 269 8.21 23.53 -31.98
C ALA A 269 6.71 23.26 -32.06
N LYS A 270 6.34 21.98 -32.08
CA LYS A 270 4.98 21.50 -32.21
C LYS A 270 4.52 20.93 -30.87
N PRO A 271 3.45 21.48 -30.27
CA PRO A 271 2.83 20.86 -29.13
C PRO A 271 2.34 19.45 -29.46
N GLY A 272 2.65 18.48 -28.61
CA GLY A 272 2.31 17.09 -28.87
C GLY A 272 2.62 16.18 -27.69
N THR A 273 2.04 14.98 -27.73
CA THR A 273 2.39 13.86 -26.85
C THR A 273 2.99 12.75 -27.69
N TRP A 274 4.09 12.19 -27.21
CA TRP A 274 4.95 11.26 -27.92
C TRP A 274 5.19 10.04 -27.04
N GLN A 275 4.89 8.87 -27.57
CA GLN A 275 5.23 7.59 -26.95
C GLN A 275 6.63 7.19 -27.42
N VAL A 276 7.53 6.92 -26.47
CA VAL A 276 8.95 6.68 -26.75
C VAL A 276 9.41 5.39 -26.10
N ALA A 277 10.16 4.57 -26.84
CA ALA A 277 10.75 3.35 -26.30
C ALA A 277 12.07 3.01 -27.00
N ILE A 278 12.95 2.29 -26.31
CA ILE A 278 14.09 1.61 -26.94
C ILE A 278 13.57 0.36 -27.67
N VAL A 279 14.04 0.16 -28.90
CA VAL A 279 13.74 -1.02 -29.70
C VAL A 279 15.00 -1.62 -30.31
N ASN A 280 14.98 -2.92 -30.59
CA ASN A 280 15.84 -3.51 -31.62
C ASN A 280 15.29 -3.05 -32.97
N GLY A 281 15.80 -1.95 -33.51
CA GLY A 281 15.27 -1.42 -34.77
C GLY A 281 15.70 -2.24 -36.00
N PRO A 282 15.35 -1.76 -37.20
CA PRO A 282 15.52 -2.51 -38.44
C PRO A 282 16.96 -2.93 -38.71
N SER A 283 17.13 -4.05 -39.42
CA SER A 283 18.45 -4.55 -39.83
C SER A 283 19.20 -3.59 -40.76
N ASN A 284 18.47 -2.81 -41.57
CA ASN A 284 19.03 -1.71 -42.33
C ASN A 284 19.18 -0.48 -41.39
N PRO A 285 20.40 0.04 -41.18
CA PRO A 285 20.64 1.19 -40.31
C PRO A 285 19.99 2.49 -40.81
N ASN A 286 19.72 2.60 -42.12
CA ASN A 286 19.09 3.78 -42.73
C ASN A 286 17.57 3.68 -42.79
N ASP A 287 16.99 2.55 -42.39
CA ASP A 287 15.54 2.40 -42.34
C ASP A 287 15.00 3.02 -41.05
N THR A 288 14.28 4.14 -41.21
CA THR A 288 13.60 4.86 -40.13
C THR A 288 12.13 4.48 -40.01
N HIS A 289 11.65 3.53 -40.82
CA HIS A 289 10.28 3.05 -40.71
C HIS A 289 10.10 2.28 -39.41
N CYS A 290 9.00 2.60 -38.77
CA CYS A 290 8.55 1.93 -37.58
C CYS A 290 7.60 0.80 -37.96
N ASN A 291 7.87 -0.40 -37.44
CA ASN A 291 7.00 -1.56 -37.54
C ASN A 291 6.64 -2.05 -36.13
N ASP A 292 5.41 -2.52 -35.94
CA ASP A 292 4.96 -3.15 -34.69
C ASP A 292 5.70 -4.45 -34.36
N SER A 293 6.39 -5.06 -35.32
CA SER A 293 7.21 -6.25 -35.10
C SER A 293 8.57 -5.98 -34.45
N LEU A 294 8.96 -4.71 -34.24
CA LEU A 294 10.22 -4.37 -33.60
C LEU A 294 10.17 -4.75 -32.11
N ALA A 295 11.14 -5.54 -31.66
CA ALA A 295 11.24 -5.93 -30.25
C ALA A 295 11.49 -4.70 -29.38
N VAL A 296 10.58 -4.45 -28.42
CA VAL A 296 10.66 -3.34 -27.48
C VAL A 296 11.52 -3.76 -26.28
N LEU A 297 12.50 -2.93 -25.93
CA LEU A 297 13.53 -3.23 -24.92
C LEU A 297 13.38 -2.39 -23.64
N SER A 298 12.49 -1.40 -23.64
CA SER A 298 12.16 -0.54 -22.50
C SER A 298 10.64 -0.45 -22.33
N GLU A 299 10.18 0.04 -21.18
CA GLU A 299 8.81 0.53 -21.07
C GLU A 299 8.57 1.67 -22.09
N GLU A 300 7.34 1.78 -22.60
CA GLU A 300 6.94 2.88 -23.48
C GLU A 300 6.51 4.09 -22.64
N VAL A 301 7.29 5.17 -22.72
CA VAL A 301 7.05 6.39 -21.94
C VAL A 301 6.31 7.43 -22.76
N SER A 302 5.39 8.16 -22.13
CA SER A 302 4.75 9.32 -22.73
C SER A 302 5.48 10.60 -22.32
N VAL A 303 5.98 11.35 -23.31
CA VAL A 303 6.58 12.68 -23.13
C VAL A 303 5.81 13.72 -23.95
N SER A 304 5.94 14.99 -23.60
CA SER A 304 5.27 16.07 -24.32
C SER A 304 6.23 17.18 -24.73
N THR A 305 5.90 17.82 -25.85
CA THR A 305 6.52 19.07 -26.32
C THR A 305 5.47 20.18 -26.29
N ASN A 306 5.93 21.43 -26.24
CA ASN A 306 5.07 22.61 -26.31
C ASN A 306 5.69 23.68 -27.23
N GLN A 307 5.07 24.85 -27.34
CA GLN A 307 5.54 25.93 -28.23
C GLN A 307 6.91 26.50 -27.82
N LYS A 308 7.28 26.38 -26.54
CA LYS A 308 8.54 26.87 -25.98
C LYS A 308 9.59 25.78 -25.88
N GLU A 309 9.18 24.59 -25.44
CA GLU A 309 10.02 23.42 -25.25
C GLU A 309 9.74 22.40 -26.35
N GLY A 310 10.40 22.59 -27.49
CA GLY A 310 10.32 21.68 -28.61
C GLY A 310 11.28 20.49 -28.52
N VAL A 311 12.26 20.49 -27.60
CA VAL A 311 13.24 19.42 -27.46
C VAL A 311 13.02 18.66 -26.15
N VAL A 312 13.00 17.32 -26.21
CA VAL A 312 12.99 16.44 -25.03
C VAL A 312 14.26 15.59 -25.02
N PHE A 313 14.96 15.60 -23.90
CA PHE A 313 16.06 14.69 -23.61
C PHE A 313 15.56 13.51 -22.79
N ILE A 314 15.97 12.30 -23.18
CA ILE A 314 15.68 11.06 -22.45
C ILE A 314 16.96 10.25 -22.33
N GLU A 315 17.33 9.95 -21.09
CA GLU A 315 18.53 9.18 -20.78
C GLU A 315 18.12 7.79 -20.32
N TRP A 316 18.71 6.77 -20.94
CA TRP A 316 18.38 5.36 -20.67
C TRP A 316 19.56 4.61 -20.08
N LYS A 317 19.26 3.64 -19.23
CA LYS A 317 20.25 2.74 -18.62
C LYS A 317 19.78 1.29 -18.69
N LYS A 318 20.71 0.39 -19.02
CA LYS A 318 20.47 -1.05 -18.98
C LYS A 318 20.34 -1.54 -17.54
N ASN A 319 19.32 -2.35 -17.27
CA ASN A 319 19.00 -2.85 -15.94
C ASN A 319 19.96 -3.94 -15.44
N TYR A 320 20.44 -4.81 -16.34
CA TYR A 320 21.30 -5.96 -16.03
C TYR A 320 22.18 -6.39 -17.22
#